data_AF-A0A7X5WXR3-F1
#
_entry.id   AF-A0A7X5WXR3-F1
#
_cell.length_a   1.000
_cell.length_b   1.000
_cell.length_c   1.000
_cell.angle_alpha   90.00
_cell.angle_beta   90.00
_cell.angle_gamma   90.00
#
_symmetry.space_group_name_H-M   'P 1'
#
loop_
_entity.id
_entity.type
_entity.pdbx_description
1 polymer ?
#
loop_
_entity_poly.entity_id
_entity_poly.type
_entity_poly.pdbx_seq_one_letter_code
_entity_poly.pdbx_strand_id
1 'polypeptide(L)'
;MPQIWAGVDIGKEHHWSDGDRDVLVVMDASYDVTRLAWLLSDLPVELVGRLRSDRVLRLPKPPRVYDPKGGRPPKHGPEFRLAKPETWPEPAVVTMNDTPRYGKAEARAWDRVHPRLTHRSAWIDLDAELPLIEGTLIRLKVDHLPGDRDAPPVWLRSSATGASPDDVDFV
;
A
#
# COMPACT_ATOMS: atom_id res chain seq x y z
N MET A 1 -21.42 1.49 -47.68
CA MET A 1 -22.44 0.95 -46.75
C MET A 1 -23.09 -0.25 -47.43
N PRO A 2 -23.34 -1.41 -46.77
CA PRO A 2 -23.10 -1.71 -45.35
C PRO A 2 -22.57 -3.20 -45.13
N GLN A 3 -21.64 -3.49 -44.18
CA GLN A 3 -21.83 -4.27 -42.90
C GLN A 3 -20.94 -5.55 -42.89
N ILE A 4 -20.37 -6.12 -41.82
CA ILE A 4 -20.14 -5.87 -40.37
C ILE A 4 -18.99 -6.83 -39.95
N TRP A 5 -18.20 -6.42 -38.97
CA TRP A 5 -17.30 -7.16 -38.06
C TRP A 5 -17.55 -8.66 -37.81
N ALA A 6 -16.47 -9.45 -37.76
CA ALA A 6 -16.31 -10.59 -36.86
C ALA A 6 -14.81 -10.86 -36.63
N GLY A 7 -14.40 -10.97 -35.38
CA GLY A 7 -13.03 -11.32 -34.99
C GLY A 7 -12.42 -10.47 -33.88
N VAL A 8 -13.19 -10.07 -32.87
CA VAL A 8 -12.59 -9.78 -31.56
C VAL A 8 -12.23 -11.14 -30.97
N ASP A 9 -10.94 -11.42 -30.87
CA ASP A 9 -10.43 -12.57 -30.15
C ASP A 9 -10.59 -12.32 -28.65
N ILE A 10 -11.79 -12.62 -28.14
CA ILE A 10 -12.07 -12.80 -26.71
C ILE A 10 -11.46 -14.13 -26.29
N GLY A 11 -10.13 -14.19 -26.15
CA GLY A 11 -9.48 -15.51 -26.13
C GLY A 11 -8.04 -15.57 -25.65
N LYS A 12 -7.65 -14.81 -24.62
CA LYS A 12 -6.54 -15.24 -23.75
C LYS A 12 -6.87 -14.98 -22.30
N GLU A 13 -7.36 -16.02 -21.62
CA GLU A 13 -7.25 -16.11 -20.18
C GLU A 13 -5.76 -16.32 -19.88
N HIS A 14 -5.05 -15.24 -19.51
CA HIS A 14 -3.70 -15.39 -19.00
C HIS A 14 -3.82 -15.91 -17.57
N HIS A 15 -3.61 -17.21 -17.39
CA HIS A 15 -3.49 -17.80 -16.06
C HIS A 15 -2.10 -17.50 -15.53
N TRP A 16 -2.03 -17.10 -14.27
CA TRP A 16 -0.74 -16.90 -13.59
C TRP A 16 0.07 -18.19 -13.60
N SER A 17 1.37 -18.07 -13.88
CA SER A 17 2.34 -19.16 -13.86
C SER A 17 3.56 -18.81 -13.00
N ASP A 18 4.28 -19.82 -12.50
CA ASP A 18 5.52 -19.60 -11.75
C ASP A 18 6.50 -18.74 -12.55
N GLY A 19 6.88 -17.59 -11.98
CA GLY A 19 7.76 -16.60 -12.60
C GLY A 19 7.02 -15.36 -13.14
N ASP A 20 5.69 -15.39 -13.22
CA ASP A 20 4.89 -14.18 -13.44
C ASP A 20 4.92 -13.27 -12.21
N ARG A 21 4.67 -11.97 -12.42
CA ARG A 21 4.43 -11.04 -11.31
C ARG A 21 3.18 -11.46 -10.54
N ASP A 22 3.15 -11.11 -9.25
CA ASP A 22 1.96 -11.30 -8.42
C ASP A 22 0.75 -10.60 -9.04
N VAL A 23 -0.41 -11.24 -8.92
CA VAL A 23 -1.67 -10.67 -9.39
C VAL A 23 -2.03 -9.47 -8.51
N LEU A 24 -2.04 -8.28 -9.12
CA LEU A 24 -2.41 -7.05 -8.43
C LEU A 24 -3.93 -6.94 -8.24
N VAL A 25 -4.37 -6.94 -6.98
CA VAL A 25 -5.77 -6.76 -6.58
C VAL A 25 -5.91 -5.39 -5.92
N VAL A 26 -6.65 -4.49 -6.58
CA VAL A 26 -6.89 -3.13 -6.08
C VAL A 26 -8.26 -3.06 -5.39
N MET A 27 -8.27 -2.54 -4.16
CA MET A 27 -9.48 -2.43 -3.35
C MET A 27 -9.72 -1.01 -2.83
N ASP A 28 -11.00 -0.70 -2.59
CA ASP A 28 -11.39 0.55 -1.96
C ASP A 28 -11.08 0.58 -0.45
N ALA A 29 -11.35 1.71 0.19
CA ALA A 29 -11.02 1.95 1.60
C ALA A 29 -11.94 1.24 2.61
N SER A 30 -13.00 0.57 2.16
CA SER A 30 -13.96 -0.13 3.04
C SER A 30 -13.46 -1.53 3.44
N TYR A 31 -12.53 -2.10 2.67
CA TYR A 31 -11.92 -3.40 2.96
C TYR A 31 -10.77 -3.30 3.96
N ASP A 32 -10.66 -4.31 4.83
CA ASP A 32 -9.46 -4.49 5.67
C ASP A 32 -8.33 -5.14 4.83
N VAL A 33 -7.66 -4.30 4.03
CA VAL A 33 -6.52 -4.70 3.19
C VAL A 33 -5.42 -5.42 3.99
N THR A 34 -5.28 -5.10 5.28
CA THR A 34 -4.27 -5.74 6.13
C THR A 34 -4.68 -7.16 6.47
N ARG A 35 -5.94 -7.39 6.83
CA ARG A 35 -6.45 -8.74 7.12
C ARG A 35 -6.40 -9.63 5.88
N LEU A 36 -6.75 -9.09 4.72
CA LEU A 36 -6.67 -9.83 3.46
C LEU A 36 -5.22 -10.15 3.09
N ALA A 37 -4.28 -9.21 3.28
CA ALA A 37 -2.86 -9.45 3.00
C ALA A 37 -2.29 -10.59 3.86
N TRP A 38 -2.80 -10.77 5.09
CA TRP A 38 -2.43 -11.92 5.91
C TRP A 38 -3.05 -13.23 5.44
N LEU A 39 -4.34 -13.22 5.08
CA LEU A 39 -5.04 -14.43 4.61
C LEU A 39 -4.48 -14.99 3.31
N LEU A 40 -4.03 -14.10 2.43
CA LEU A 40 -3.63 -14.45 1.07
C LEU A 40 -2.10 -14.42 0.93
N SER A 41 -1.37 -14.45 2.05
CA SER A 41 0.09 -14.33 2.06
C SER A 41 0.83 -15.52 1.44
N ASP A 42 0.13 -16.63 1.21
CA ASP A 42 0.61 -17.84 0.55
C ASP A 42 0.18 -17.94 -0.93
N LEU A 43 -0.53 -16.93 -1.44
CA LEU A 43 -0.94 -16.84 -2.84
C LEU A 43 -0.10 -15.79 -3.58
N PRO A 44 0.06 -15.92 -4.92
CA PRO A 44 0.80 -14.96 -5.73
C PRO A 44 -0.06 -13.70 -6.00
N VAL A 45 -0.42 -12.99 -4.93
CA VAL A 45 -1.28 -11.81 -4.99
C VAL A 45 -0.65 -10.64 -4.24
N GLU A 46 -0.65 -9.48 -4.89
CA GLU A 46 -0.34 -8.21 -4.26
C GLU A 46 -1.64 -7.43 -4.05
N LEU A 47 -1.88 -7.00 -2.81
CA LEU A 47 -3.07 -6.22 -2.47
C LEU A 47 -2.71 -4.75 -2.33
N VAL A 48 -3.38 -3.90 -3.11
CA VAL A 48 -3.29 -2.45 -2.98
C VAL A 48 -4.63 -1.88 -2.55
N GLY A 49 -4.67 -1.24 -1.38
CA GLY A 49 -5.88 -0.69 -0.80
C GLY A 49 -5.76 0.79 -0.47
N ARG A 50 -6.84 1.55 -0.66
CA ARG A 50 -6.89 2.95 -0.19
C ARG A 50 -7.00 3.02 1.32
N LEU A 51 -6.22 3.89 1.95
CA LEU A 51 -6.34 4.20 3.37
C LEU A 51 -7.09 5.53 3.59
N ARG A 52 -7.83 5.60 4.69
CA ARG A 52 -8.36 6.87 5.20
C ARG A 52 -7.20 7.74 5.70
N SER A 53 -7.25 9.04 5.40
CA SER A 53 -6.17 10.00 5.73
C SER A 53 -5.97 10.27 7.22
N ASP A 54 -6.83 9.74 8.09
CA ASP A 54 -6.74 9.85 9.56
C ASP A 54 -6.08 8.63 10.22
N ARG A 55 -5.61 7.65 9.43
CA ARG A 55 -4.99 6.44 9.97
C ARG A 55 -3.66 6.74 10.65
N VAL A 56 -3.37 5.95 11.68
CA VAL A 56 -2.09 5.91 12.37
C VAL A 56 -1.48 4.52 12.16
N LEU A 57 -0.28 4.52 11.60
CA LEU A 57 0.52 3.32 11.34
C LEU A 57 1.79 3.37 12.19
N ARG A 58 2.61 2.33 12.09
CA ARG A 58 3.88 2.19 12.77
C ARG A 58 4.99 1.99 11.75
N LEU A 59 6.12 2.62 12.02
CA LEU A 59 7.37 2.36 11.32
C LEU A 59 7.98 1.03 11.79
N PRO A 60 8.91 0.45 11.00
CA PRO A 60 9.69 -0.71 11.42
C PRO A 60 10.34 -0.49 12.79
N LYS A 61 10.50 -1.60 13.52
CA LYS A 61 11.22 -1.58 14.78
C LYS A 61 12.64 -1.04 14.54
N PRO A 62 13.10 -0.03 15.32
CA PRO A 62 14.46 0.47 15.17
C PRO A 62 15.49 -0.62 15.55
N PRO A 63 16.72 -0.53 15.03
CA PRO A 63 17.81 -1.41 15.44
C PRO A 63 17.93 -1.48 16.96
N ARG A 64 18.19 -2.69 17.50
CA ARG A 64 18.32 -2.87 18.94
C ARG A 64 19.54 -2.13 19.44
N VAL A 65 19.32 -1.09 20.25
CA VAL A 65 20.35 -0.49 21.08
C VAL A 65 20.39 -1.25 22.40
N TYR A 66 21.58 -1.63 22.85
CA TYR A 66 21.76 -2.25 24.17
C TYR A 66 21.36 -1.26 25.26
N ASP A 67 20.44 -1.67 26.14
CA ASP A 67 20.05 -0.90 27.31
C ASP A 67 20.53 -1.62 28.58
N PRO A 68 21.50 -1.06 29.33
CA PRO A 68 22.02 -1.66 30.55
C PRO A 68 20.98 -1.78 31.67
N LYS A 69 19.86 -1.05 31.60
CA LYS A 69 18.74 -1.18 32.55
C LYS A 69 17.79 -2.33 32.19
N GLY A 70 18.00 -2.97 31.03
CA GLY A 70 17.13 -4.00 30.50
C GLY A 70 15.79 -3.46 30.01
N GLY A 71 14.97 -4.34 29.43
CA GLY A 71 13.65 -4.00 28.90
C GLY A 71 13.27 -4.86 27.71
N ARG A 72 11.97 -5.15 27.56
CA ARG A 72 11.46 -5.87 26.39
C ARG A 72 11.67 -4.98 25.16
N PRO A 73 12.38 -5.45 24.11
CA PRO A 73 12.53 -4.69 22.88
C PRO A 73 11.14 -4.28 22.33
N PRO A 74 10.97 -3.04 21.85
CA PRO A 74 9.70 -2.64 21.26
C PRO A 74 9.38 -3.51 20.03
N LYS A 75 8.10 -3.82 19.84
CA LYS A 75 7.62 -4.52 18.64
C LYS A 75 7.52 -3.59 17.43
N HIS A 76 7.24 -2.30 17.67
CA HIS A 76 6.97 -1.29 16.66
C HIS A 76 7.93 -0.12 16.80
N GLY A 77 8.26 0.53 15.68
CA GLY A 77 8.89 1.85 15.69
C GLY A 77 7.91 2.98 16.06
N PRO A 78 8.33 4.24 15.83
CA PRO A 78 7.49 5.43 16.01
C PRO A 78 6.19 5.37 15.21
N GLU A 79 5.24 6.22 15.59
CA GLU A 79 3.99 6.38 14.85
C GLU A 79 4.20 7.16 13.56
N PHE A 80 3.59 6.67 12.49
CA PHE A 80 3.41 7.39 11.23
C PHE A 80 1.94 7.78 11.13
N ARG A 81 1.63 9.07 11.28
CA ARG A 81 0.26 9.58 11.29
C ARG A 81 -0.03 10.23 9.94
N LEU A 82 -0.96 9.67 9.16
CA LEU A 82 -1.25 10.15 7.80
C LEU A 82 -1.77 11.60 7.75
N ALA A 83 -2.27 12.12 8.87
CA ALA A 83 -2.73 13.51 9.00
C ALA A 83 -1.66 14.47 9.55
N LYS A 84 -0.47 13.99 9.92
CA LYS A 84 0.58 14.79 10.58
C LYS A 84 1.93 14.63 9.87
N PRO A 85 2.23 15.49 8.89
CA PRO A 85 3.47 15.44 8.10
C PRO A 85 4.75 15.41 8.93
N GLU A 86 4.76 16.02 10.11
CA GLU A 86 5.89 16.01 11.04
C GLU A 86 6.26 14.63 11.58
N THR A 87 5.41 13.61 11.36
CA THR A 87 5.68 12.21 11.73
C THR A 87 6.26 11.39 10.58
N TRP A 88 6.36 11.94 9.37
CA TRP A 88 6.81 11.21 8.20
C TRP A 88 8.33 11.33 8.08
N PRO A 89 9.09 10.22 8.09
CA PRO A 89 10.50 10.26 7.73
C PRO A 89 10.65 10.53 6.22
N GLU A 90 11.89 10.65 5.76
CA GLU A 90 12.18 10.69 4.32
C GLU A 90 11.58 9.44 3.62
N PRO A 91 10.85 9.60 2.50
CA PRO A 91 10.39 8.47 1.71
C PRO A 91 11.55 7.66 1.13
N ALA A 92 11.35 6.35 1.02
CA ALA A 92 12.31 5.45 0.38
C ALA A 92 12.32 5.62 -1.15
N VAL A 93 11.16 5.95 -1.73
CA VAL A 93 10.98 6.16 -3.16
C VAL A 93 10.15 7.42 -3.39
N VAL A 94 10.56 8.21 -4.38
CA VAL A 94 9.81 9.37 -4.88
C VAL A 94 9.79 9.31 -6.41
N THR A 95 8.61 9.37 -7.01
CA THR A 95 8.43 9.50 -8.46
C THR A 95 7.62 10.75 -8.79
N MET A 96 7.87 11.32 -9.96
CA MET A 96 7.17 12.50 -10.46
C MET A 96 6.90 12.36 -11.95
N ASN A 97 5.65 12.50 -12.37
CA ASN A 97 5.25 12.41 -13.78
C ASN A 97 4.24 13.48 -14.15
N ASP A 98 4.27 13.92 -15.39
CA ASP A 98 3.23 14.78 -15.95
C ASP A 98 2.10 13.92 -16.53
N THR A 99 0.88 14.16 -16.08
CA THR A 99 -0.30 13.45 -16.56
C THR A 99 -1.22 14.41 -17.31
N PRO A 100 -1.71 14.07 -18.51
CA PRO A 100 -2.64 14.94 -19.25
C PRO A 100 -3.95 15.22 -18.52
N ARG A 101 -4.36 14.30 -17.62
CA ARG A 101 -5.65 14.35 -16.94
C ARG A 101 -5.62 14.97 -15.55
N TYR A 102 -4.48 14.89 -14.85
CA TYR A 102 -4.37 15.28 -13.44
C TYR A 102 -3.25 16.31 -13.17
N GLY A 103 -2.54 16.75 -14.21
CA GLY A 103 -1.34 17.57 -14.06
C GLY A 103 -0.18 16.75 -13.50
N LYS A 104 0.69 17.38 -12.72
CA LYS A 104 1.83 16.71 -12.11
C LYS A 104 1.37 15.74 -11.03
N ALA A 105 1.78 14.48 -11.16
CA ALA A 105 1.59 13.43 -10.17
C ALA A 105 2.90 13.21 -9.40
N GLU A 106 2.85 13.27 -8.08
CA GLU A 106 3.94 12.93 -7.17
C GLU A 106 3.51 11.74 -6.32
N ALA A 107 4.28 10.65 -6.38
CA ALA A 107 4.13 9.52 -5.48
C ALA A 107 5.33 9.46 -4.52
N ARG A 108 5.05 9.30 -3.23
CA ARG A 108 6.05 9.07 -2.19
C ARG A 108 5.75 7.76 -1.49
N ALA A 109 6.74 6.90 -1.33
CA ALA A 109 6.55 5.61 -0.69
C ALA A 109 7.47 5.42 0.52
N TRP A 110 6.93 4.78 1.55
CA TRP A 110 7.64 4.38 2.76
C TRP A 110 7.52 2.88 2.93
N ASP A 111 8.66 2.22 3.13
CA ASP A 111 8.72 0.77 3.21
C ASP A 111 8.41 0.24 4.61
N ARG A 112 7.91 -1.00 4.66
CA ARG A 112 7.63 -1.78 5.88
C ARG A 112 6.75 -1.08 6.93
N VAL A 113 5.92 -0.13 6.49
CA VAL A 113 4.94 0.54 7.35
C VAL A 113 3.76 -0.39 7.60
N HIS A 114 3.32 -0.50 8.85
CA HIS A 114 2.29 -1.47 9.25
C HIS A 114 1.31 -0.92 10.27
N PRO A 115 0.05 -1.38 10.30
CA PRO A 115 -0.88 -1.01 11.36
C PRO A 115 -0.48 -1.67 12.68
N ARG A 116 -0.84 -1.02 13.79
CA ARG A 116 -0.81 -1.67 15.11
C ARG A 116 -2.11 -2.45 15.30
N LEU A 117 -2.03 -3.76 15.15
CA LEU A 117 -3.18 -4.64 15.39
C LEU A 117 -3.52 -4.71 16.88
N THR A 118 -4.80 -4.99 17.16
CA THR A 118 -5.32 -5.31 18.49
C THR A 118 -6.31 -6.47 18.36
N HIS A 119 -6.54 -7.25 19.42
CA HIS A 119 -7.54 -8.34 19.43
C HIS A 119 -8.96 -7.78 19.43
N ARG A 120 -9.38 -7.25 18.27
CA ARG A 120 -10.67 -6.64 17.99
C ARG A 120 -11.01 -6.87 16.52
N SER A 121 -12.29 -6.71 16.17
CA SER A 121 -12.77 -6.84 14.78
C SER A 121 -12.31 -8.16 14.15
N ALA A 122 -11.65 -8.13 12.99
CA ALA A 122 -11.19 -9.32 12.28
C ALA A 122 -10.09 -10.15 12.98
N TRP A 123 -9.64 -9.72 14.16
CA TRP A 123 -8.56 -10.33 14.95
C TRP A 123 -9.01 -10.81 16.33
N ILE A 124 -10.31 -10.78 16.63
CA ILE A 124 -10.83 -11.08 17.97
C ILE A 124 -10.63 -12.54 18.37
N ASP A 125 -10.80 -13.47 17.42
CA ASP A 125 -10.70 -14.92 17.67
C ASP A 125 -9.29 -15.49 17.38
N LEU A 126 -8.30 -14.62 17.15
CA LEU A 126 -6.93 -15.09 16.98
C LEU A 126 -6.30 -15.31 18.36
N ASP A 127 -6.22 -16.57 18.78
CA ASP A 127 -5.62 -16.99 20.06
C ASP A 127 -4.07 -17.00 20.06
N ALA A 128 -3.46 -16.45 19.00
CA ALA A 128 -2.01 -16.38 18.81
C ALA A 128 -1.49 -14.93 18.89
N GLU A 129 -0.16 -14.76 18.86
CA GLU A 129 0.43 -13.42 18.76
C GLU A 129 -0.03 -12.73 17.47
N LEU A 130 -0.53 -11.49 17.59
CA LEU A 130 -0.92 -10.70 16.43
C LEU A 130 0.25 -10.53 15.46
N PRO A 131 0.06 -10.83 14.16
CA PRO A 131 1.13 -10.73 13.19
C PRO A 131 1.56 -9.27 12.99
N LEU A 132 2.80 -9.10 12.55
CA LEU A 132 3.30 -7.82 12.06
C LEU A 132 3.25 -7.89 10.54
N ILE A 133 2.28 -7.19 9.95
CA ILE A 133 2.00 -7.27 8.51
C ILE A 133 2.58 -6.02 7.87
N GLU A 134 3.84 -6.12 7.48
CA GLU A 134 4.58 -5.08 6.76
C GLU A 134 3.99 -4.86 5.36
N GLY A 135 4.22 -3.67 4.83
CA GLY A 135 3.83 -3.30 3.47
C GLY A 135 4.37 -1.92 3.13
N THR A 136 4.24 -1.53 1.87
CA THR A 136 4.61 -0.21 1.39
C THR A 136 3.43 0.75 1.52
N LEU A 137 3.64 1.86 2.23
CA LEU A 137 2.69 2.97 2.29
C LEU A 137 3.02 3.95 1.16
N ILE A 138 2.05 4.31 0.33
CA ILE A 138 2.22 5.23 -0.79
C ILE A 138 1.29 6.44 -0.60
N ARG A 139 1.82 7.64 -0.75
CA ARG A 139 1.05 8.87 -0.87
C ARG A 139 1.09 9.34 -2.30
N LEU A 140 -0.06 9.44 -2.94
CA LEU A 140 -0.20 10.01 -4.29
C LEU A 140 -0.84 11.40 -4.17
N LYS A 141 -0.14 12.40 -4.69
CA LYS A 141 -0.64 13.77 -4.86
C LYS A 141 -0.65 14.10 -6.34
N VAL A 142 -1.73 14.71 -6.82
CA VAL A 142 -1.81 15.28 -8.16
C VAL A 142 -2.17 16.75 -8.08
N ASP A 143 -1.98 17.51 -9.15
CA ASP A 143 -2.32 18.93 -9.19
C ASP A 143 -3.83 19.16 -9.13
N HIS A 144 -4.59 18.42 -9.96
CA HIS A 144 -6.04 18.57 -10.04
C HIS A 144 -6.76 17.26 -10.42
N LEU A 145 -8.05 17.19 -10.11
CA LEU A 145 -8.96 16.18 -10.65
C LEU A 145 -9.54 16.66 -11.99
N PRO A 146 -10.18 15.77 -12.78
CA PRO A 146 -10.83 16.17 -14.03
C PRO A 146 -11.84 17.29 -13.80
N GLY A 147 -11.79 18.31 -14.67
CA GLY A 147 -12.58 19.54 -14.53
C GLY A 147 -11.98 20.55 -13.56
N ASP A 148 -10.66 20.55 -13.37
CA ASP A 148 -9.90 21.48 -12.52
C ASP A 148 -10.39 21.53 -11.06
N ARG A 149 -10.83 20.38 -10.55
CA ARG A 149 -11.31 20.25 -9.17
C ARG A 149 -10.13 19.97 -8.23
N ASP A 150 -10.27 20.40 -6.98
CA ASP A 150 -9.31 20.10 -5.92
C ASP A 150 -9.00 18.60 -5.82
N ALA A 151 -7.72 18.28 -5.66
CA ALA A 151 -7.22 16.92 -5.53
C ALA A 151 -6.54 16.67 -4.17
N PRO A 152 -7.31 16.35 -3.10
CA PRO A 152 -6.72 15.90 -1.85
C PRO A 152 -5.85 14.67 -2.08
N PRO A 153 -4.64 14.60 -1.48
CA PRO A 153 -3.78 13.43 -1.61
C PRO A 153 -4.48 12.16 -1.16
N VAL A 154 -4.25 11.07 -1.89
CA VAL A 154 -4.72 9.74 -1.51
C VAL A 154 -3.58 8.95 -0.89
N TRP A 155 -3.96 8.09 0.05
CA TRP A 155 -3.05 7.14 0.67
C TRP A 155 -3.41 5.75 0.19
N LEU A 156 -2.41 5.02 -0.26
CA LEU A 156 -2.51 3.64 -0.68
C LEU A 156 -1.57 2.79 0.18
N ARG A 157 -1.91 1.54 0.39
CA ARG A 157 -1.02 0.54 0.99
C ARG A 157 -0.93 -0.65 0.04
N SER A 158 0.29 -0.98 -0.37
CA SER A 158 0.61 -2.29 -0.94
C SER A 158 0.92 -3.30 0.17
N SER A 159 0.57 -4.56 -0.03
CA SER A 159 1.02 -5.68 0.80
C SER A 159 2.48 -6.05 0.55
N ALA A 160 3.05 -5.68 -0.59
CA ALA A 160 4.46 -5.88 -0.90
C ALA A 160 5.34 -4.91 -0.08
N THR A 161 6.61 -5.28 0.06
CA THR A 161 7.66 -4.44 0.65
C THR A 161 8.81 -4.31 -0.33
N GLY A 162 9.66 -3.31 -0.16
CA GLY A 162 10.80 -3.08 -1.04
C GLY A 162 10.40 -2.58 -2.43
N ALA A 163 9.28 -1.86 -2.54
CA ALA A 163 8.82 -1.26 -3.79
C ALA A 163 9.96 -0.42 -4.42
N SER A 164 10.22 -0.67 -5.68
CA SER A 164 11.13 0.10 -6.51
C SER A 164 10.43 1.34 -7.09
N PRO A 165 11.16 2.27 -7.72
CA PRO A 165 10.55 3.35 -8.49
C PRO A 165 9.51 2.84 -9.49
N ASP A 166 9.79 1.75 -10.22
CA ASP A 166 8.90 1.20 -11.25
C ASP A 166 7.58 0.64 -10.67
N ASP A 167 7.58 0.22 -9.41
CA ASP A 167 6.37 -0.29 -8.73
C ASP A 167 5.48 0.84 -8.19
N VAL A 168 6.08 2.01 -7.96
CA VAL A 168 5.42 3.23 -7.44
C VAL A 168 5.11 4.21 -8.59
N ASP A 169 5.62 3.91 -9.78
CA ASP A 169 5.37 4.69 -10.98
C ASP A 169 3.96 4.42 -11.54
N PHE A 170 3.39 5.43 -12.20
CA PHE A 170 2.02 5.37 -12.75
C PHE A 170 1.96 5.87 -14.20
N VAL A 171 3.07 5.75 -14.95
CA VAL A 171 3.18 6.16 -16.37
C VAL A 171 2.24 5.36 -17.27
#